data_AF-A0AAW2M3K8-F1
#
_entry.id   AF-A0AAW2M3K8-F1
#
_cell.length_a   1.000
_cell.length_b   1.000
_cell.length_c   1.000
_cell.angle_alpha   90.00
_cell.angle_beta   90.00
_cell.angle_gamma   90.00
#
_symmetry.space_group_name_H-M   'P 1'
#
loop_
_entity.id
_entity.type
_entity.pdbx_description
1 polymer ?
#
loop_
_entity_poly.entity_id
_entity_poly.type
_entity_poly.pdbx_seq_one_letter_code
_entity_poly.pdbx_strand_id
1 'polypeptide(L)'
;MLKYVVDVAKLRNACLAAVEAYDTATENIEALNAAELKLQDIINSPSVDAACRKIDNLAEKNQLDSALVLMITKAWSAAKESNMMKDEVKDVLFHLYKTARGNLQRLMPKEIRILKYLLTIEDPEERMSALKDAFTPGEELEGQDIDSLYTTPEQLHTWIRTIVDAYHFSREGTLIREARDLMNPKLVQKMEELKKTIQDHFM
;
A
#
# COMPACT_ATOMS: atom_id res chain seq x y z
N MET A 1 -26.28 -21.72 37.92
CA MET A 1 -24.86 -22.07 37.72
C MET A 1 -24.42 -21.85 36.26
N LEU A 2 -25.06 -22.45 35.25
CA LEU A 2 -24.70 -22.25 33.83
C LEU A 2 -24.73 -20.78 33.34
N LYS A 3 -25.75 -20.00 33.71
CA LYS A 3 -25.87 -18.59 33.30
C LYS A 3 -24.68 -17.73 33.77
N TYR A 4 -24.22 -17.99 34.98
CA TYR A 4 -23.08 -17.28 35.60
C TYR A 4 -21.76 -17.58 34.87
N VAL A 5 -21.55 -18.81 34.41
CA VAL A 5 -20.36 -19.21 33.64
C VAL A 5 -20.34 -18.56 32.26
N VAL A 6 -21.50 -18.45 31.61
CA VAL A 6 -21.65 -17.77 30.31
C VAL A 6 -21.40 -16.26 30.43
N ASP A 7 -21.87 -15.63 31.51
CA ASP A 7 -21.68 -14.20 31.74
C ASP A 7 -20.21 -13.85 32.04
N VAL A 8 -19.50 -14.71 32.78
CA VAL A 8 -18.05 -14.57 33.03
C VAL A 8 -17.24 -14.75 31.74
N ALA A 9 -17.60 -15.70 30.87
CA ALA A 9 -16.93 -15.90 29.59
C ALA A 9 -17.10 -14.71 28.63
N LYS A 10 -18.29 -14.09 28.59
CA LYS A 10 -18.54 -12.87 27.81
C LYS A 10 -17.73 -11.69 28.33
N LEU A 11 -17.68 -11.50 29.65
CA LEU A 11 -16.88 -10.44 30.26
C LEU A 11 -15.40 -10.61 29.95
N ARG A 12 -14.87 -11.84 30.05
CA ARG A 12 -13.48 -12.15 29.70
C ARG A 12 -13.16 -11.78 28.24
N ASN A 13 -14.02 -12.15 27.30
CA ASN A 13 -13.80 -11.84 25.88
C ASN A 13 -13.89 -10.34 25.61
N ALA A 14 -14.79 -9.62 26.29
CA ALA A 14 -14.87 -8.16 26.19
C ALA A 14 -13.62 -7.48 26.76
N CYS A 15 -13.09 -7.96 27.89
CA CYS A 15 -11.83 -7.44 28.44
C CYS A 15 -10.65 -7.71 27.52
N LEU A 16 -10.55 -8.92 26.94
CA LEU A 16 -9.48 -9.25 26.00
C LEU A 16 -9.53 -8.35 24.76
N ALA A 17 -10.70 -8.19 24.15
CA ALA A 17 -10.88 -7.31 23.00
C ALA A 17 -10.55 -5.84 23.33
N ALA A 18 -10.87 -5.37 24.54
CA ALA A 18 -10.54 -4.02 24.98
C ALA A 18 -9.01 -3.83 25.16
N VAL A 19 -8.31 -4.83 25.70
CA VAL A 19 -6.85 -4.82 25.85
C VAL A 19 -6.18 -4.84 24.48
N GLU A 20 -6.58 -5.76 23.59
CA GLU A 20 -6.05 -5.83 22.22
C GLU A 20 -6.27 -4.53 21.44
N ALA A 21 -7.45 -3.91 21.59
CA ALA A 21 -7.75 -2.62 20.97
C ALA A 21 -6.89 -1.48 21.55
N TYR A 22 -6.65 -1.49 22.86
CA TYR A 22 -5.80 -0.50 23.52
C TYR A 22 -4.33 -0.65 23.11
N ASP A 23 -3.81 -1.88 23.08
CA ASP A 23 -2.44 -2.17 22.67
C ASP A 23 -2.24 -1.74 21.21
N THR A 24 -3.16 -2.13 20.32
CA THR A 24 -3.15 -1.70 18.91
C THR A 24 -3.22 -0.18 18.76
N ALA A 25 -4.06 0.50 19.56
CA ALA A 25 -4.15 1.96 19.53
C ALA A 25 -2.85 2.62 20.02
N THR A 26 -2.22 2.06 21.05
CA THR A 26 -0.96 2.56 21.63
C THR A 26 0.19 2.39 20.64
N GLU A 27 0.35 1.23 20.02
CA GLU A 27 1.34 0.99 18.95
C GLU A 27 1.16 1.96 17.78
N ASN A 28 -0.09 2.24 17.39
CA ASN A 28 -0.38 3.24 16.35
C ASN A 28 0.03 4.67 16.75
N ILE A 29 -0.15 5.06 18.02
CA ILE A 29 0.29 6.38 18.52
C ILE A 29 1.82 6.49 18.48
N GLU A 30 2.54 5.46 18.93
CA GLU A 30 4.00 5.44 18.88
C GLU A 30 4.53 5.51 17.45
N ALA A 31 3.92 4.76 16.53
CA ALA A 31 4.26 4.81 15.11
C ALA A 31 4.02 6.20 14.51
N LEU A 32 2.91 6.86 14.87
CA LEU A 32 2.60 8.23 14.42
C LEU A 32 3.61 9.25 14.97
N ASN A 33 3.96 9.17 16.25
CA ASN A 33 4.95 10.06 16.86
C ASN A 33 6.33 9.88 16.22
N ALA A 34 6.75 8.63 15.97
CA ALA A 34 8.00 8.34 15.28
C ALA A 34 8.01 8.87 13.84
N ALA A 35 6.90 8.72 13.11
CA ALA A 35 6.73 9.27 11.77
C ALA A 35 6.77 10.81 11.78
N GLU A 36 6.14 11.45 12.76
CA GLU A 36 6.17 12.91 12.91
C GLU A 36 7.59 13.42 13.14
N LEU A 37 8.37 12.79 14.04
CA LEU A 37 9.77 13.16 14.27
C LEU A 37 10.62 13.05 13.01
N LYS A 38 10.45 11.97 12.23
CA LYS A 38 11.13 11.81 10.94
C LYS A 38 10.70 12.88 9.93
N LEU A 39 9.42 13.21 9.87
CA LEU A 39 8.92 14.25 8.97
C LEU A 39 9.48 15.62 9.32
N GLN A 40 9.54 15.96 10.61
CA GLN A 40 10.16 17.20 11.08
C GLN A 40 11.64 17.24 10.71
N ASP A 41 12.38 16.14 10.88
CA ASP A 41 13.78 16.06 10.46
C ASP A 41 13.97 16.24 8.94
N ILE A 42 13.05 15.69 8.12
CA ILE A 42 13.05 15.88 6.66
C ILE A 42 12.79 17.34 6.30
N ILE A 43 11.74 17.96 6.84
CA ILE A 43 11.32 19.32 6.50
C ILE A 43 12.36 20.36 6.95
N ASN A 44 13.05 20.12 8.08
CA ASN A 44 14.10 21.01 8.58
C ASN A 44 15.45 20.84 7.84
N SER A 45 15.48 20.08 6.75
CA SER A 45 16.68 19.94 5.93
C SER A 45 17.05 21.26 5.24
N PRO A 46 18.35 21.53 5.03
CA PRO A 46 18.82 22.80 4.47
C PRO A 46 18.47 23.00 2.98
N SER A 47 18.04 21.94 2.28
CA SER A 47 17.62 21.99 0.89
C SER A 47 16.66 20.84 0.54
N VAL A 48 15.95 20.96 -0.58
CA VAL A 48 15.09 19.89 -1.12
C VAL A 48 15.90 18.63 -1.43
N ASP A 49 17.08 18.76 -2.04
CA ASP A 49 17.96 17.62 -2.32
C ASP A 49 18.39 16.91 -1.02
N ALA A 50 18.74 17.65 0.03
CA ALA A 50 19.07 17.06 1.33
C ALA A 50 17.87 16.33 1.96
N ALA A 51 16.67 16.90 1.84
CA ALA A 51 15.44 16.30 2.33
C ALA A 51 15.10 15.00 1.56
N CYS A 52 15.19 15.02 0.23
CA CYS A 52 14.97 13.85 -0.63
C CYS A 52 15.97 12.72 -0.29
N ARG A 53 17.25 13.04 -0.12
CA ARG A 53 18.26 12.05 0.29
C ARG A 53 17.96 11.43 1.65
N LYS A 54 17.37 12.18 2.60
CA LYS A 54 16.94 11.58 3.87
C LYS A 54 15.84 10.55 3.66
N ILE A 55 14.87 10.82 2.77
CA ILE A 55 13.84 9.85 2.40
C ILE A 55 14.46 8.60 1.77
N ASP A 56 15.41 8.76 0.83
CA ASP A 56 16.11 7.64 0.21
C ASP A 56 16.85 6.79 1.25
N ASN A 57 17.61 7.42 2.16
CA ASN A 57 18.30 6.73 3.26
C ASN A 57 17.34 5.98 4.20
N LEU A 58 16.14 6.53 4.45
CA LEU A 58 15.12 5.85 5.25
C LEU A 58 14.57 4.62 4.51
N ALA A 59 14.37 4.72 3.20
CA ALA A 59 13.91 3.60 2.38
C ALA A 59 14.94 2.47 2.35
N GLU A 60 16.22 2.79 2.12
CA GLU A 60 17.33 1.81 2.11
C GLU A 60 17.44 1.03 3.42
N LYS A 61 17.05 1.64 4.54
CA LYS A 61 17.08 1.03 5.88
C LYS A 61 15.77 0.35 6.28
N ASN A 62 14.79 0.26 5.39
CA ASN A 62 13.41 -0.17 5.70
C ASN A 62 12.75 0.64 6.83
N GLN A 63 13.10 1.92 6.94
CA GLN A 63 12.60 2.86 7.96
C GLN A 63 11.63 3.91 7.39
N LEU A 64 11.39 3.89 6.07
CA LEU A 64 10.33 4.64 5.41
C LEU A 64 8.99 3.94 5.62
N ASP A 65 8.40 4.13 6.80
CA ASP A 65 7.16 3.49 7.20
C ASP A 65 5.92 4.11 6.53
N SER A 66 4.82 3.35 6.52
CA SER A 66 3.56 3.75 5.88
C SER A 66 2.93 4.99 6.52
N ALA A 67 3.13 5.22 7.84
CA ALA A 67 2.63 6.39 8.53
C ALA A 67 3.36 7.66 8.05
N LEU A 68 4.68 7.63 7.93
CA LEU A 68 5.48 8.72 7.38
C LEU A 68 5.10 9.04 5.93
N VAL A 69 4.97 8.02 5.07
CA VAL A 69 4.55 8.22 3.67
C VAL A 69 3.14 8.82 3.59
N LEU A 70 2.22 8.40 4.46
CA LEU A 70 0.88 8.97 4.54
C LEU A 70 0.91 10.43 4.96
N MET A 71 1.74 10.82 5.94
CA MET A 71 1.87 12.21 6.36
C MET A 71 2.42 13.08 5.22
N ILE A 72 3.46 12.63 4.51
CA ILE A 72 4.01 13.33 3.33
C ILE A 72 2.94 13.50 2.25
N THR A 73 2.18 12.43 1.96
CA THR A 73 1.10 12.45 0.97
C THR A 73 -0.01 13.43 1.35
N LYS A 74 -0.44 13.46 2.62
CA LYS A 74 -1.43 14.41 3.12
C LYS A 74 -0.93 15.85 3.07
N ALA A 75 0.32 16.09 3.43
CA ALA A 75 0.95 17.42 3.35
C ALA A 75 0.96 17.93 1.90
N TRP A 76 1.35 17.10 0.94
CA TRP A 76 1.27 17.44 -0.48
C TRP A 76 -0.17 17.69 -0.95
N SER A 77 -1.13 16.83 -0.60
CA SER A 77 -2.54 17.02 -0.99
C SER A 77 -3.11 18.35 -0.49
N ALA A 78 -2.86 18.67 0.79
CA ALA A 78 -3.28 19.93 1.39
C ALA A 78 -2.61 21.14 0.74
N ALA A 79 -1.30 21.04 0.44
CA ALA A 79 -0.57 22.10 -0.24
C ALA A 79 -1.06 22.35 -1.66
N LYS A 80 -1.30 21.28 -2.42
CA LYS A 80 -1.78 21.32 -3.80
C LYS A 80 -3.13 22.05 -3.92
N GLU A 81 -4.03 21.83 -2.97
CA GLU A 81 -5.37 22.42 -2.94
C GLU A 81 -5.40 23.83 -2.30
N SER A 82 -4.32 24.23 -1.62
CA SER A 82 -4.26 25.52 -0.90
C SER A 82 -3.93 26.69 -1.83
N ASN A 83 -4.76 27.74 -1.76
CA ASN A 83 -4.48 29.03 -2.40
C ASN A 83 -3.63 29.96 -1.51
N MET A 84 -3.35 29.56 -0.27
CA MET A 84 -2.62 30.37 0.72
C MET A 84 -1.13 30.03 0.79
N MET A 85 -0.71 28.91 0.19
CA MET A 85 0.68 28.45 0.20
C MET A 85 1.43 29.00 -0.99
N LYS A 86 2.68 29.43 -0.76
CA LYS A 86 3.59 29.86 -1.81
C LYS A 86 3.97 28.68 -2.71
N ASP A 87 4.21 28.95 -3.98
CA ASP A 87 4.54 27.92 -4.97
C ASP A 87 5.84 27.19 -4.64
N GLU A 88 6.83 27.85 -4.02
CA GLU A 88 8.07 27.20 -3.59
C GLU A 88 7.82 26.13 -2.52
N VAL A 89 6.84 26.34 -1.63
CA VAL A 89 6.48 25.35 -0.61
C VAL A 89 5.76 24.18 -1.25
N LYS A 90 4.91 24.44 -2.25
CA LYS A 90 4.24 23.37 -3.02
C LYS A 90 5.26 22.53 -3.79
N ASP A 91 6.24 23.17 -4.41
CA ASP A 91 7.32 22.50 -5.14
C ASP A 91 8.15 21.59 -4.23
N VAL A 92 8.57 22.10 -3.07
CA VAL A 92 9.26 21.28 -2.04
C VAL A 92 8.43 20.05 -1.67
N LEU A 93 7.16 20.23 -1.30
CA LEU A 93 6.29 19.12 -0.89
C LEU A 93 5.99 18.15 -2.03
N PHE A 94 5.90 18.64 -3.26
CA PHE A 94 5.76 17.79 -4.45
C PHE A 94 6.98 16.89 -4.63
N HIS A 95 8.19 17.43 -4.49
CA HIS A 95 9.43 16.66 -4.55
C HIS A 95 9.51 15.61 -3.45
N LEU A 96 9.23 15.97 -2.19
CA LEU A 96 9.20 15.01 -1.08
C LEU A 96 8.18 13.89 -1.33
N TYR A 97 6.98 14.24 -1.83
CA TYR A 97 5.96 13.27 -2.20
C TYR A 97 6.43 12.33 -3.31
N LYS A 98 7.00 12.86 -4.41
CA LYS A 98 7.51 12.04 -5.51
C LYS A 98 8.63 11.10 -5.05
N THR A 99 9.56 11.57 -4.23
CA THR A 99 10.65 10.74 -3.67
C THR A 99 10.10 9.65 -2.75
N ALA A 100 9.22 9.97 -1.80
CA ALA A 100 8.65 8.98 -0.89
C ALA A 100 7.81 7.93 -1.64
N ARG A 101 6.99 8.37 -2.60
CA ARG A 101 6.16 7.48 -3.43
C ARG A 101 7.01 6.57 -4.33
N GLY A 102 8.06 7.10 -4.94
CA GLY A 102 8.98 6.33 -5.78
C GLY A 102 9.70 5.25 -4.98
N ASN A 103 10.19 5.58 -3.79
CA ASN A 103 10.79 4.58 -2.90
C ASN A 103 9.80 3.51 -2.46
N LEU A 104 8.57 3.90 -2.07
CA LEU A 104 7.55 2.93 -1.71
C LEU A 104 7.21 1.98 -2.87
N GLN A 105 7.15 2.49 -4.11
CA GLN A 105 6.93 1.66 -5.29
C GLN A 105 8.02 0.60 -5.45
N ARG A 106 9.29 0.94 -5.24
CA ARG A 106 10.42 -0.01 -5.37
C ARG A 106 10.47 -1.07 -4.27
N LEU A 107 9.97 -0.75 -3.08
CA LEU A 107 9.79 -1.73 -2.01
C LEU A 107 8.70 -2.76 -2.32
N MET A 108 7.82 -2.50 -3.29
CA MET A 108 6.79 -3.46 -3.68
C MET A 108 7.41 -4.61 -4.48
N PRO A 109 7.02 -5.87 -4.18
CA PRO A 109 7.38 -7.01 -5.03
C PRO A 109 6.99 -6.72 -6.48
N LYS A 110 7.84 -7.12 -7.42
CA LYS A 110 7.65 -6.81 -8.83
C LYS A 110 6.32 -7.34 -9.37
N GLU A 111 5.82 -8.46 -8.86
CA GLU A 111 4.50 -8.99 -9.22
C GLU A 111 3.36 -8.05 -8.84
N ILE A 112 3.47 -7.34 -7.72
CA ILE A 112 2.46 -6.35 -7.33
C ILE A 112 2.52 -5.13 -8.26
N ARG A 113 3.72 -4.74 -8.70
CA ARG A 113 3.90 -3.65 -9.66
C ARG A 113 3.30 -4.00 -11.03
N ILE A 114 3.61 -5.20 -11.54
CA ILE A 114 3.01 -5.78 -12.76
C ILE A 114 1.48 -5.82 -12.63
N LEU A 115 0.96 -6.36 -11.52
CA LEU A 115 -0.48 -6.43 -11.28
C LEU A 115 -1.14 -5.05 -11.31
N LYS A 116 -0.54 -4.05 -10.64
CA LYS A 116 -1.08 -2.68 -10.64
C LYS A 116 -1.16 -2.10 -12.05
N TYR A 117 -0.14 -2.31 -12.87
CA TYR A 117 -0.16 -1.90 -14.28
C TYR A 117 -1.29 -2.59 -15.04
N LEU A 118 -1.39 -3.92 -14.96
CA LEU A 118 -2.43 -4.70 -15.65
C LEU A 118 -3.85 -4.25 -15.28
N LEU A 119 -4.08 -3.86 -14.02
CA LEU A 119 -5.38 -3.37 -13.55
C LEU A 119 -5.77 -1.99 -14.10
N THR A 120 -4.80 -1.21 -14.61
CA THR A 120 -5.06 0.07 -15.29
C THR A 120 -5.50 -0.09 -16.75
N ILE A 121 -5.25 -1.26 -17.35
CA ILE A 121 -5.56 -1.53 -18.76
C ILE A 121 -7.04 -1.92 -18.87
N GLU A 122 -7.86 -1.04 -19.45
CA GLU A 122 -9.29 -1.29 -19.61
C GLU A 122 -9.58 -2.27 -20.77
N ASP A 123 -8.84 -2.17 -21.87
CA ASP A 123 -9.02 -3.02 -23.05
C ASP A 123 -8.53 -4.47 -22.78
N PRO A 124 -9.36 -5.51 -23.01
CA PRO A 124 -8.98 -6.89 -22.76
C PRO A 124 -7.84 -7.42 -23.64
N GLU A 125 -7.76 -6.99 -24.90
CA GLU A 125 -6.72 -7.43 -25.84
C GLU A 125 -5.38 -6.80 -25.49
N GLU A 126 -5.36 -5.50 -25.17
CA GLU A 126 -4.17 -4.82 -24.64
C GLU A 126 -3.70 -5.46 -23.34
N ARG A 127 -4.62 -5.85 -22.44
CA ARG A 127 -4.28 -6.52 -21.19
C ARG A 127 -3.68 -7.91 -21.43
N MET A 128 -4.22 -8.65 -22.40
CA MET A 128 -3.68 -9.94 -22.83
C MET A 128 -2.28 -9.78 -23.45
N SER A 129 -2.05 -8.74 -24.25
CA SER A 129 -0.72 -8.42 -24.77
C SER A 129 0.25 -8.11 -23.62
N ALA A 130 -0.14 -7.24 -22.69
CA ALA A 130 0.68 -6.88 -21.54
C ALA A 130 0.99 -8.08 -20.63
N LEU A 131 0.08 -9.04 -20.51
CA LEU A 131 0.34 -10.32 -19.82
C LEU A 131 1.43 -11.13 -20.54
N LYS A 132 1.34 -11.26 -21.87
CA LYS A 132 2.37 -11.96 -22.66
C LYS A 132 3.73 -11.29 -22.51
N ASP A 133 3.76 -9.96 -22.54
CA ASP A 133 4.98 -9.19 -22.34
C ASP A 133 5.55 -9.42 -20.94
N ALA A 134 4.71 -9.35 -19.90
CA ALA A 134 5.11 -9.61 -18.51
C ALA A 134 5.59 -11.05 -18.26
N PHE A 135 5.16 -12.01 -19.08
CA PHE A 135 5.60 -13.41 -18.99
C PHE A 135 6.77 -13.75 -19.93
N THR A 136 7.24 -12.80 -20.72
CA THR A 136 8.40 -12.98 -21.58
C THR A 136 9.65 -12.49 -20.85
N PRO A 137 10.61 -13.38 -20.53
CA PRO A 137 11.84 -12.97 -19.85
C PRO A 137 12.64 -11.96 -20.68
N GLY A 138 13.15 -10.91 -20.03
CA GLY A 138 13.92 -9.84 -20.67
C GLY A 138 14.81 -9.10 -19.68
N GLU A 139 15.43 -8.00 -20.12
CA GLU A 139 16.11 -7.09 -19.18
C GLU A 139 15.08 -6.36 -18.33
N GLU A 140 15.29 -6.32 -17.01
CA GLU A 140 14.44 -5.54 -16.11
C GLU A 140 15.01 -4.14 -15.94
N LEU A 141 14.16 -3.14 -16.13
CA LEU A 141 14.48 -1.73 -15.92
C LEU A 141 13.49 -1.15 -14.94
N GLU A 142 13.98 -0.67 -13.79
CA GLU A 142 13.16 -0.01 -12.79
C GLU A 142 13.28 1.52 -12.95
N GLY A 143 12.16 2.16 -13.28
CA GLY A 143 12.09 3.60 -13.48
C GLY A 143 11.57 4.36 -12.26
N GLN A 144 11.37 5.66 -12.41
CA GLN A 144 10.53 6.42 -11.46
C GLN A 144 9.05 6.32 -11.79
N ASP A 145 8.69 6.06 -13.05
CA ASP A 145 7.31 6.10 -13.53
C ASP A 145 6.92 4.88 -14.40
N ILE A 146 7.87 4.24 -15.09
CA ILE A 146 7.64 3.06 -15.93
C ILE A 146 8.68 2.01 -15.59
N ASP A 147 8.19 0.81 -15.31
CA ASP A 147 8.99 -0.36 -15.01
C ASP A 147 8.87 -1.33 -16.20
N SER A 148 9.99 -1.82 -16.70
CA SER A 148 10.04 -3.01 -17.56
C SER A 148 10.36 -4.19 -16.65
N LEU A 149 9.32 -4.94 -16.25
CA LEU A 149 9.45 -6.07 -15.34
C LEU A 149 8.84 -7.31 -15.97
N TYR A 150 9.42 -8.46 -15.66
CA TYR A 150 8.85 -9.75 -16.04
C TYR A 150 8.66 -10.65 -14.81
N THR A 151 7.76 -11.60 -14.93
CA THR A 151 7.46 -12.60 -13.91
C THR A 151 7.01 -13.89 -14.59
N THR A 152 6.69 -14.91 -13.81
CA THR A 152 6.11 -16.16 -14.31
C THR A 152 4.60 -16.17 -14.13
N PRO A 153 3.83 -16.88 -14.97
CA PRO A 153 2.40 -17.08 -14.77
C PRO A 153 2.07 -17.57 -13.35
N GLU A 154 2.86 -18.51 -12.82
CA GLU A 154 2.64 -19.12 -11.52
C GLU A 154 2.84 -18.12 -10.36
N GLN A 155 3.87 -17.27 -10.44
CA GLN A 155 4.15 -16.26 -9.43
C GLN A 155 3.06 -15.20 -9.40
N LEU A 156 2.70 -14.64 -10.56
CA LEU A 156 1.66 -13.63 -10.64
C LEU A 156 0.30 -14.19 -10.20
N HIS A 157 -0.07 -15.39 -10.65
CA HIS A 157 -1.29 -16.07 -10.23
C HIS A 157 -1.32 -16.30 -8.70
N THR A 158 -0.20 -16.73 -8.11
CA THR A 158 -0.09 -16.94 -6.65
C THR A 158 -0.29 -15.65 -5.86
N TRP A 159 0.31 -14.55 -6.29
CA TRP A 159 0.12 -13.24 -5.66
C TRP A 159 -1.33 -12.76 -5.76
N ILE A 160 -1.93 -12.84 -6.96
CA ILE A 160 -3.33 -12.45 -7.16
C ILE A 160 -4.26 -13.29 -6.27
N ARG A 161 -4.07 -14.61 -6.24
CA ARG A 161 -4.83 -15.51 -5.36
C ARG A 161 -4.69 -15.11 -3.90
N THR A 162 -3.47 -14.88 -3.42
CA THR A 162 -3.21 -14.51 -2.02
C THR A 162 -3.96 -13.24 -1.62
N ILE A 163 -3.97 -12.23 -2.50
CA ILE A 163 -4.67 -10.94 -2.24
C ILE A 163 -6.18 -11.14 -2.24
N VAL A 164 -6.71 -11.88 -3.22
CA VAL A 164 -8.14 -12.19 -3.34
C VAL A 164 -8.62 -13.01 -2.14
N ASP A 165 -7.88 -14.03 -1.73
CA ASP A 165 -8.22 -14.88 -0.61
C ASP A 165 -8.18 -14.09 0.70
N ALA A 166 -7.18 -13.21 0.90
CA ALA A 166 -7.14 -12.32 2.05
C ALA A 166 -8.35 -11.36 2.09
N TYR A 167 -8.79 -10.85 0.93
CA TYR A 167 -9.98 -10.02 0.82
C TYR A 167 -11.27 -10.78 1.22
N HIS A 168 -11.40 -12.06 0.85
CA HIS A 168 -12.56 -12.87 1.21
C HIS A 168 -12.50 -13.41 2.63
N PHE A 169 -11.35 -13.89 3.10
CA PHE A 169 -11.15 -14.42 4.46
C PHE A 169 -11.42 -13.35 5.53
N SER A 170 -11.07 -12.10 5.25
CA SER A 170 -11.40 -10.99 6.14
C SER A 170 -12.91 -10.76 6.30
N ARG A 171 -13.81 -11.32 5.44
CA ARG A 171 -15.28 -11.04 5.43
C ARG A 171 -16.00 -11.57 6.66
N GLU A 172 -15.34 -12.42 7.44
CA GLU A 172 -15.91 -13.07 8.62
C GLU A 172 -15.89 -12.18 9.88
N GLY A 173 -15.25 -10.99 9.86
CA GLY A 173 -15.21 -10.03 10.98
C GLY A 173 -15.95 -8.70 10.74
N THR A 174 -16.63 -8.15 11.75
CA THR A 174 -17.54 -6.99 11.63
C THR A 174 -16.85 -5.64 11.42
N LEU A 175 -15.76 -5.33 12.13
CA LEU A 175 -15.01 -4.07 11.99
C LEU A 175 -14.15 -4.03 10.73
N ILE A 176 -13.62 -5.18 10.31
CA ILE A 176 -12.84 -5.35 9.07
C ILE A 176 -13.75 -5.25 7.82
N ARG A 177 -15.07 -5.39 7.98
CA ARG A 177 -16.05 -5.20 6.90
C ARG A 177 -16.20 -3.71 6.55
N GLU A 178 -16.34 -2.84 7.55
CA GLU A 178 -16.54 -1.40 7.34
C GLU A 178 -15.30 -0.70 6.75
N ALA A 179 -14.10 -1.07 7.21
CA ALA A 179 -12.84 -0.58 6.63
C ALA A 179 -12.61 -1.04 5.17
N ARG A 180 -13.41 -2.00 4.68
CA ARG A 180 -13.26 -2.66 3.37
C ARG A 180 -14.38 -2.35 2.39
N ASP A 181 -15.56 -1.94 2.85
CA ASP A 181 -16.53 -1.28 1.96
C ASP A 181 -15.94 0.04 1.38
N LEU A 182 -14.83 0.51 1.97
CA LEU A 182 -13.94 1.55 1.45
C LEU A 182 -12.89 1.05 0.42
N MET A 183 -12.58 -0.26 0.38
CA MET A 183 -11.75 -0.88 -0.66
C MET A 183 -12.61 -1.11 -1.92
N ASN A 184 -12.04 -0.88 -3.10
CA ASN A 184 -12.80 -0.86 -4.34
C ASN A 184 -13.22 -2.30 -4.78
N PRO A 185 -14.50 -2.70 -4.66
CA PRO A 185 -14.95 -4.05 -5.03
C PRO A 185 -14.76 -4.35 -6.52
N LYS A 186 -14.72 -3.31 -7.36
CA LYS A 186 -14.44 -3.45 -8.80
C LYS A 186 -13.01 -3.92 -9.07
N LEU A 187 -12.04 -3.51 -8.23
CA LEU A 187 -10.66 -3.97 -8.38
C LEU A 187 -10.53 -5.45 -8.03
N VAL A 188 -11.25 -5.93 -7.00
CA VAL A 188 -11.27 -7.35 -6.65
C VAL A 188 -11.88 -8.18 -7.77
N GLN A 189 -12.99 -7.72 -8.35
CA GLN A 189 -13.57 -8.39 -9.52
C GLN A 189 -12.59 -8.46 -10.69
N LYS A 190 -11.92 -7.34 -11.04
CA LYS A 190 -10.88 -7.32 -12.08
C LYS A 190 -9.73 -8.29 -11.78
N MET A 191 -9.32 -8.43 -10.51
CA MET A 191 -8.31 -9.39 -10.09
C MET A 191 -8.78 -10.85 -10.22
N GLU A 192 -10.05 -11.14 -9.90
CA GLU A 192 -10.64 -12.47 -10.09
C GLU A 192 -10.72 -12.87 -11.57
N GLU A 193 -11.09 -11.92 -12.44
CA GLU A 193 -11.09 -12.11 -13.90
C GLU A 193 -9.67 -12.37 -14.41
N LEU A 194 -8.71 -11.53 -14.01
CA LEU A 194 -7.30 -11.68 -14.40
C LEU A 194 -6.71 -13.01 -13.93
N LYS A 195 -7.04 -13.45 -12.70
CA LYS A 195 -6.65 -14.75 -12.16
C LYS A 195 -7.11 -15.89 -13.06
N LYS A 196 -8.38 -15.87 -13.49
CA LYS A 196 -8.94 -16.87 -14.42
C LYS A 196 -8.24 -16.81 -15.77
N THR A 197 -8.03 -15.62 -16.32
CA THR A 197 -7.33 -15.44 -17.60
C THR A 197 -5.94 -16.06 -17.57
N ILE A 198 -5.17 -15.84 -16.51
CA ILE A 198 -3.83 -16.42 -16.35
C ILE A 198 -3.92 -17.95 -16.27
N GLN A 199 -4.86 -18.47 -15.46
CA GLN A 199 -5.08 -19.89 -15.28
C GLN A 199 -5.51 -20.61 -16.58
N ASP A 200 -6.31 -19.96 -17.42
CA ASP A 200 -6.87 -20.59 -18.62
C ASP A 200 -5.93 -20.53 -19.83
N HIS A 201 -5.03 -19.55 -19.89
CA HIS A 201 -4.22 -19.27 -21.09
C HIS A 201 -2.71 -19.49 -20.89
N PHE A 202 -2.22 -19.59 -19.65
CA PHE A 202 -0.78 -19.61 -19.36
C PHE A 202 -0.36 -20.69 -18.36
N MET A 203 -1.29 -21.48 -17.81
CA MET A 203 -1.03 -22.55 -16.82
C MET A 203 -1.76 -23.84 -17.22
#